data_AF-A0A0Q4V0D0-F1
#
_entry.id   AF-A0A0Q4V0D0-F1
#
_cell.length_a   1.000
_cell.length_b   1.000
_cell.length_c   1.000
_cell.angle_alpha   90.00
_cell.angle_beta   90.00
_cell.angle_gamma   90.00
#
_symmetry.space_group_name_H-M   'P 1'
#
loop_
_entity.id
_entity.type
_entity.pdbx_description
1 polymer ?
#
loop_
_entity_poly.entity_id
_entity_poly.type
_entity_poly.pdbx_seq_one_letter_code
_entity_poly.pdbx_strand_id
1 'polypeptide(L)' 'MRIAALIFGLALLVATAFWFFYLVPLGCAMNTTGCNERFTVWSGLGLVHFWTPFLIAISAMAYGLGRP' A
#
# COMPACT_ATOMS: atom_id res chain seq x y z
N MET A 1 2.99 -15.95 17.44
CA MET A 1 2.13 -15.32 16.39
C MET A 1 2.28 -13.81 16.32
N ARG A 2 2.51 -13.10 17.44
CA ARG A 2 2.75 -11.65 17.48
C ARG A 2 3.82 -11.17 16.48
N ILE A 3 5.03 -11.73 16.55
CA ILE A 3 6.15 -11.30 15.70
C ILE A 3 5.83 -11.48 14.21
N ALA A 4 5.19 -12.59 13.84
CA ALA A 4 4.78 -12.84 12.46
C ALA A 4 3.77 -11.79 11.95
N ALA A 5 2.78 -11.41 12.77
CA ALA A 5 1.82 -10.37 12.41
C ALA A 5 2.47 -8.99 12.23
N LEU A 6 3.45 -8.66 13.08
CA LEU A 6 4.22 -7.41 12.97
C LEU A 6 5.10 -7.38 11.72
N ILE A 7 5.83 -8.47 11.44
CA ILE A 7 6.66 -8.60 10.24
C ILE A 7 5.78 -8.51 8.98
N PHE A 8 4.65 -9.22 8.97
CA PHE A 8 3.72 -9.19 7.85
C PHE A 8 3.18 -7.78 7.61
N GLY A 9 2.70 -7.09 8.65
CA GLY A 9 2.19 -5.73 8.54
C GLY A 9 3.26 -4.74 8.07
N LEU A 10 4.48 -4.84 8.60
CA LEU A 10 5.59 -3.99 8.16
C LEU A 10 5.97 -4.24 6.70
N ALA A 11 6.06 -5.51 6.29
CA ALA A 11 6.36 -5.87 4.91
C ALA A 11 5.27 -5.35 3.95
N LEU A 12 4.00 -5.47 4.34
CA LEU A 12 2.87 -4.99 3.55
C LEU A 12 2.87 -3.45 3.43
N LEU A 13 3.24 -2.72 4.50
CA LEU A 13 3.41 -1.26 4.46
C LEU A 13 4.48 -0.84 3.45
N VAL A 14 5.65 -1.47 3.51
CA VAL A 14 6.77 -1.17 2.59
C VAL A 14 6.38 -1.52 1.16
N ALA A 15 5.77 -2.68 0.94
CA ALA A 15 5.29 -3.10 -0.38
C ALA A 15 4.23 -2.14 -0.93
N THR A 16 3.30 -1.67 -0.10
CA THR A 16 2.26 -0.70 -0.49
C THR A 16 2.89 0.63 -0.91
N ALA A 17 3.82 1.15 -0.11
CA ALA A 17 4.51 2.40 -0.43
C ALA A 17 5.31 2.27 -1.73
N PHE A 18 6.08 1.19 -1.90
CA PHE A 18 6.83 0.93 -3.12
C PHE A 18 5.92 0.77 -4.35
N TRP A 19 4.81 0.04 -4.21
CA TRP A 19 3.83 -0.13 -5.28
C TRP A 19 3.24 1.21 -5.71
N PHE A 20 2.68 1.98 -4.76
CA PHE A 20 1.90 3.17 -5.07
C PHE A 20 2.76 4.38 -5.47
N PHE A 21 3.90 4.59 -4.79
CA PHE A 21 4.74 5.77 -5.05
C PHE A 21 5.82 5.54 -6.11
N TYR A 22 6.19 4.29 -6.41
CA TYR A 22 7.23 3.99 -7.38
C TYR A 22 6.69 3.24 -8.60
N LEU A 23 6.15 2.04 -8.42
CA LEU A 23 5.77 1.18 -9.56
C LEU A 23 4.61 1.75 -10.39
N VAL A 24 3.57 2.29 -9.75
CA VAL A 24 2.42 2.87 -10.46
C VAL A 24 2.84 4.12 -11.27
N PRO A 25 3.53 5.13 -10.69
CA PRO A 25 4.03 6.26 -11.47
C PRO A 25 5.03 5.86 -12.55
N LEU A 26 5.90 4.88 -12.28
CA LEU A 26 6.86 4.38 -13.27
C LEU A 26 6.14 3.74 -14.46
N GLY A 27 5.12 2.92 -14.20
CA GLY A 27 4.28 2.31 -15.25
C GLY A 27 3.55 3.38 -16.07
N CYS A 28 3.04 4.43 -15.44
CA CYS A 28 2.43 5.56 -16.13
C CYS A 28 3.43 6.36 -16.97
N ALA A 29 4.66 6.58 -16.47
CA ALA A 29 5.71 7.26 -17.22
C ALA A 29 6.16 6.45 -18.45
N MET A 30 6.11 5.12 -18.37
CA MET A 30 6.41 4.22 -19.48
C MET A 30 5.24 4.09 -20.48
N ASN A 31 4.00 4.32 -20.05
CA ASN A 31 2.80 4.23 -20.89
C ASN A 31 2.01 5.55 -20.91
N THR A 32 2.42 6.46 -21.79
CA THR A 32 1.92 7.84 -21.88
C THR A 32 0.48 7.97 -22.36
N THR A 33 -0.15 6.90 -22.87
CA THR A 33 -1.55 6.92 -23.34
C THR A 33 -2.55 6.38 -22.32
N GLY A 34 -2.09 5.64 -21.30
CA GLY A 34 -2.96 4.95 -20.34
C GLY A 34 -3.28 5.74 -19.07
N CYS A 35 -2.44 6.71 -18.69
CA CYS A 35 -2.58 7.43 -17.42
C CYS A 35 -3.00 8.89 -17.63
N ASN A 36 -4.33 9.13 -17.66
CA ASN A 36 -4.91 10.48 -17.80
C ASN A 36 -5.24 11.17 -16.46
N GLU A 37 -5.10 10.46 -15.33
CA GLU A 37 -5.47 10.97 -14.01
C GLU A 37 -4.26 11.34 -13.16
N ARG A 38 -4.41 12.35 -12.29
CA ARG A 38 -3.42 12.62 -11.24
C ARG A 38 -3.52 11.53 -10.18
N PHE A 39 -2.53 10.65 -10.14
CA PHE A 39 -2.38 9.62 -9.11
C PHE A 39 -2.08 10.27 -7.77
N THR A 40 -3.12 10.39 -6.94
CA THR A 40 -3.00 10.86 -5.56
C THR A 40 -3.61 9.82 -4.65
N VAL A 41 -3.22 9.81 -3.38
CA VAL A 41 -3.83 8.91 -2.38
C VAL A 41 -5.33 9.15 -2.19
N TRP A 42 -5.86 10.24 -2.75
CA TRP A 42 -7.28 10.63 -2.70
C TRP A 42 -8.03 10.35 -4.01
N SER A 43 -7.36 9.90 -5.08
CA SER A 43 -8.05 9.49 -6.30
C SER A 43 -8.74 8.13 -6.11
N GLY A 44 -9.68 7.77 -6.99
CA GLY A 44 -10.33 6.46 -6.94
C GLY A 44 -9.31 5.31 -6.99
N LEU A 45 -8.27 5.45 -7.82
CA LEU A 45 -7.14 4.52 -7.87
C LEU A 45 -6.30 4.53 -6.58
N GLY A 46 -6.14 5.69 -5.94
CA GLY A 46 -5.51 5.80 -4.61
C GLY A 46 -6.27 5.04 -3.52
N LEU A 47 -7.60 5.09 -3.54
CA LEU A 47 -8.43 4.36 -2.58
C LEU A 47 -8.19 2.84 -2.65
N VAL A 48 -8.07 2.30 -3.87
CA VAL A 48 -7.87 0.86 -4.06
C VAL A 48 -6.41 0.46 -3.85
N HIS A 49 -5.48 1.13 -4.54
CA HIS A 49 -4.07 0.71 -4.58
C HIS A 49 -3.23 1.16 -3.40
N PHE A 50 -3.66 2.18 -2.64
CA PHE A 50 -2.96 2.66 -1.46
C PHE A 50 -3.73 2.32 -0.18
N TRP A 51 -4.98 2.78 -0.05
CA TRP A 51 -5.70 2.68 1.23
C TRP A 51 -6.06 1.25 1.61
N THR A 52 -6.51 0.42 0.66
CA THR A 52 -6.89 -0.96 0.95
C THR A 52 -5.72 -1.77 1.55
N PRO A 53 -4.55 -1.89 0.89
CA PRO A 53 -3.42 -2.62 1.46
C PRO A 53 -2.82 -1.92 2.70
N PHE A 54 -2.86 -0.57 2.77
CA PHE A 54 -2.43 0.17 3.96
C PHE A 54 -3.26 -0.20 5.20
N LEU A 55 -4.60 -0.20 5.10
CA LEU A 55 -5.48 -0.55 6.21
C LEU A 55 -5.28 -1.99 6.67
N ILE A 56 -5.07 -2.92 5.74
CA ILE A 56 -4.74 -4.32 6.06
C ILE A 56 -3.43 -4.39 6.85
N ALA A 57 -2.40 -3.65 6.41
CA ALA A 57 -1.10 -3.62 7.07
C ALA A 57 -1.21 -3.09 8.52
N ILE A 58 -1.89 -1.96 8.70
CA ILE A 58 -2.14 -1.37 10.01
C ILE A 58 -2.94 -2.32 10.91
N SER A 59 -3.96 -2.99 10.36
CA SER A 59 -4.78 -3.95 11.11
C SER A 59 -3.95 -5.15 11.58
N ALA A 60 -3.05 -5.66 10.73
CA ALA A 60 -2.15 -6.75 11.10
C ALA A 60 -1.17 -6.34 12.20
N MET A 61 -0.62 -5.12 12.14
CA MET A 61 0.26 -4.60 13.19
C MET A 61 -0.50 -4.39 14.50
N ALA A 62 -1.69 -3.79 14.45
CA ALA A 62 -2.54 -3.60 15.63
C ALA A 62 -2.90 -4.93 16.30
N TYR A 63 -3.25 -5.94 15.52
CA TYR A 63 -3.49 -7.30 16.00
C TYR A 63 -2.24 -7.90 16.68
N GLY A 64 -1.06 -7.69 16.09
CA GLY A 64 0.21 -8.12 16.66
C GLY A 64 0.55 -7.43 17.99
N LEU A 65 0.28 -6.12 18.09
CA LEU A 65 0.53 -5.32 19.29
C LEU A 65 -0.44 -5.62 20.44
N GLY A 66 -1.70 -5.95 20.15
CA GLY A 66 -2.70 -6.38 21.16
C GLY A 66 -2.51 -7.82 21.66
N ARG A 67 -1.62 -8.57 20.99
CA ARG A 67 -0.87 -9.75 21.42
C ARG A 67 -0.10 -9.69 22.76
N PRO A 68 -0.48 -10.34 23.88
CA PRO A 68 0.51 -10.67 24.90
C PRO A 68 1.64 -11.54 24.31
#